data_AF-A0A117LN40-F1
#
_entry.id   AF-A0A117LN40-F1
#
_cell.length_a   1.000
_cell.length_b   1.000
_cell.length_c   1.000
_cell.angle_alpha   90.00
_cell.angle_beta   90.00
_cell.angle_gamma   90.00
#
_symmetry.space_group_name_H-M   'P 1'
#
loop_
_entity.id
_entity.type
_entity.pdbx_description
1 polymer ?
#
loop_
_entity_poly.entity_id
_entity_poly.type
_entity_poly.pdbx_seq_one_letter_code
_entity_poly.pdbx_strand_id
1 'polypeptide(L)'
;MFKGYKNFILSTIFIFLLSDLSWDLLKAQAISTNEVDSLQFDGVYFVIASDTILDSIFYFTRSIELRLITDHPKDEIFYSTYNAADDSGFIRYKQPLLINQSAVLRTFAVSSSNKKTSIKKLTLIKIENLQDFEIFCDKKLCLNISRKFCLFDGVVDASGNENNYLNLIGEKIELKVNFGVIRDVNSLKIHYFTGESTDYDCTRIVIEGSEDGINFFTIGLNEPLPYSSVPIWKEIILQNATVRYARICFYIFCKNNEKNPILIDEVVWDFKK
;
A
#
# COMPACT_ATOMS: atom_id res chain seq x y z
N MET A 1 -3.51 48.76 26.17
CA MET A 1 -2.23 49.24 25.59
C MET A 1 -1.28 48.06 25.59
N PHE A 2 -0.73 47.71 24.42
CA PHE A 2 0.06 46.50 24.16
C PHE A 2 1.43 46.45 24.86
N LYS A 3 1.97 45.22 24.89
CA LYS A 3 3.38 44.75 25.08
C LYS A 3 3.66 44.19 26.48
N GLY A 4 4.15 42.97 26.67
CA GLY A 4 4.58 41.93 25.73
C GLY A 4 5.01 40.69 26.53
N TYR A 5 4.56 39.51 26.11
CA TYR A 5 5.01 38.24 26.67
C TYR A 5 6.28 37.78 25.94
N LYS A 6 7.38 37.60 26.68
CA LYS A 6 8.56 36.86 26.23
C LYS A 6 8.53 35.47 26.86
N ASN A 7 8.58 34.48 25.96
CA ASN A 7 8.63 33.05 26.17
C ASN A 7 9.75 32.62 27.14
N PHE A 8 9.39 31.76 28.09
CA PHE A 8 10.26 30.73 28.65
C PHE A 8 9.34 29.60 29.16
N ILE A 9 9.20 28.52 28.39
CA ILE A 9 8.63 27.27 28.90
C ILE A 9 9.74 26.24 28.89
N LEU A 10 10.23 25.94 30.09
CA LEU A 10 11.01 24.75 30.38
C LEU A 10 10.11 23.52 30.15
N SER A 11 10.56 22.61 29.30
CA SER A 11 10.03 21.27 29.17
C SER A 11 10.39 20.44 30.41
N THR A 12 9.40 20.16 31.26
CA THR A 12 9.53 19.16 32.33
C THR A 12 8.74 17.91 31.92
N ILE A 13 9.48 16.83 31.68
CA ILE A 13 8.96 15.49 31.42
C ILE A 13 8.45 14.91 32.75
N PHE A 14 7.14 14.67 32.86
CA PHE A 14 6.57 13.87 33.94
C PHE A 14 6.52 12.41 33.49
N ILE A 15 7.29 11.57 34.17
CA ILE A 15 7.23 10.10 34.04
C ILE A 15 6.11 9.62 34.95
N PHE A 16 5.02 9.10 34.37
CA PHE A 16 4.06 8.27 35.09
C PHE A 16 4.43 6.80 34.90
N LEU A 17 4.67 6.14 36.03
CA LEU A 17 4.66 4.70 36.22
C LEU A 17 3.27 4.16 35.89
N LEU A 18 3.18 3.20 34.97
CA LEU A 18 2.03 2.30 34.85
C LEU A 18 2.53 0.87 34.62
N SER A 19 2.45 0.09 35.69
CA SER A 19 2.38 -1.36 35.70
C SER A 19 1.01 -1.82 35.20
N ASP A 20 1.00 -2.90 34.42
CA ASP A 20 -0.12 -3.77 34.06
C ASP A 20 -1.34 -3.13 33.39
N LEU A 21 -1.46 -3.24 32.05
CA LEU A 21 -2.75 -3.55 31.38
C LEU A 21 -2.59 -3.78 29.84
N SER A 22 -2.94 -5.00 29.44
CA SER A 22 -3.45 -5.51 28.14
C SER A 22 -2.73 -5.18 26.80
N TRP A 23 -2.27 -6.26 26.16
CA TRP A 23 -1.86 -6.39 24.76
C TRP A 23 -3.03 -6.29 23.75
N ASP A 24 -3.68 -5.14 23.66
CA ASP A 24 -4.67 -4.90 22.60
C ASP A 24 -4.27 -3.73 21.69
N LEU A 25 -4.03 -4.07 20.43
CA LEU A 25 -4.37 -3.28 19.24
C LEU A 25 -3.82 -1.82 19.20
N LEU A 26 -2.54 -1.65 18.83
CA LEU A 26 -2.07 -0.35 18.33
C LEU A 26 -2.61 -0.09 16.91
N LYS A 27 -3.86 0.38 16.84
CA LYS A 27 -4.37 1.20 15.74
C LYS A 27 -3.64 2.55 15.79
N ALA A 28 -2.70 2.79 14.88
CA ALA A 28 -2.15 4.14 14.68
C ALA A 28 -3.08 4.90 13.73
N GLN A 29 -3.84 5.83 14.30
CA GLN A 29 -4.71 6.79 13.62
C GLN A 29 -3.85 7.95 13.12
N ALA A 30 -3.79 8.18 11.80
CA ALA A 30 -3.17 9.38 11.23
C ALA A 30 -4.16 10.54 11.34
N ILE A 31 -3.82 11.57 12.12
CA ILE A 31 -4.58 12.82 12.18
C ILE A 31 -4.09 13.70 11.01
N SER A 32 -4.97 13.88 10.02
CA SER A 32 -4.81 14.83 8.92
C SER A 32 -5.13 16.25 9.40
N THR A 33 -4.19 17.18 9.24
CA THR A 33 -4.48 18.62 9.27
C THR A 33 -4.18 19.20 7.90
N ASN A 34 -5.20 19.80 7.31
CA ASN A 34 -5.18 20.49 6.02
C ASN A 34 -4.15 21.62 5.99
N GLU A 35 -3.23 21.62 5.01
CA GLU A 35 -2.90 22.80 4.20
C GLU A 35 -1.96 22.46 3.03
N VAL A 36 -2.04 23.30 2.01
CA VAL A 36 -1.58 23.14 0.62
C VAL A 36 -0.04 23.30 0.50
N ASP A 37 0.58 22.52 -0.39
CA ASP A 37 2.00 22.60 -0.81
C ASP A 37 3.11 22.26 0.20
N SER A 38 2.96 21.18 0.96
CA SER A 38 4.11 20.56 1.64
C SER A 38 4.19 19.07 1.37
N LEU A 39 5.43 18.58 1.17
CA LEU A 39 5.77 17.16 1.10
C LEU A 39 5.07 16.41 2.24
N GLN A 40 3.99 15.72 1.90
CA GLN A 40 3.29 14.83 2.82
C GLN A 40 4.22 13.66 3.14
N PHE A 41 4.80 13.70 4.34
CA PHE A 41 5.51 12.58 4.96
C PHE A 41 4.49 11.56 5.44
N ASP A 42 4.15 10.60 4.58
CA ASP A 42 3.41 9.41 4.98
C ASP A 42 4.39 8.33 5.43
N GLY A 43 4.56 8.21 6.75
CA GLY A 43 5.09 7.01 7.40
C GLY A 43 6.48 7.15 8.02
N VAL A 44 6.49 7.35 9.35
CA VAL A 44 7.61 6.92 10.20
C VAL A 44 7.30 5.49 10.64
N TYR A 45 8.07 4.52 10.14
CA TYR A 45 7.91 3.12 10.52
C TYR A 45 9.05 2.68 11.44
N PHE A 46 8.66 2.12 12.59
CA PHE A 46 9.58 1.53 13.56
C PHE A 46 9.73 0.05 13.23
N VAL A 47 10.93 -0.36 12.83
CA VAL A 47 11.27 -1.77 12.63
C VAL A 47 12.11 -2.22 13.82
N ILE A 48 11.53 -3.10 14.65
CA ILE A 48 12.21 -3.70 15.80
C ILE A 48 13.03 -4.88 15.30
N ALA A 49 14.36 -4.77 15.36
CA ALA A 49 15.29 -5.74 14.79
C ALA A 49 15.31 -7.09 15.54
N SER A 50 14.81 -7.13 16.77
CA SER A 50 14.89 -8.29 17.66
C SER A 50 13.70 -9.24 17.57
N ASP A 51 12.50 -8.79 17.18
CA ASP A 51 11.34 -9.65 16.97
C ASP A 51 10.51 -9.22 15.74
N THR A 52 10.20 -10.19 14.88
CA THR A 52 9.42 -10.10 13.62
C THR A 52 10.03 -9.39 12.40
N ILE A 53 11.12 -9.95 11.86
CA ILE A 53 11.37 -9.88 10.40
C ILE A 53 11.61 -11.29 9.88
N LEU A 54 10.52 -12.02 9.66
CA LEU A 54 10.47 -13.24 8.84
C LEU A 54 10.08 -12.80 7.43
N ASP A 55 11.03 -12.82 6.49
CA ASP A 55 10.87 -12.59 5.03
C ASP A 55 9.72 -11.65 4.61
N SER A 56 9.56 -10.52 5.30
CA SER A 56 8.37 -9.68 5.16
C SER A 56 8.52 -8.76 3.95
N ILE A 57 7.42 -8.54 3.23
CA ILE A 57 7.29 -7.55 2.16
C ILE A 57 6.57 -6.33 2.74
N PHE A 58 7.11 -5.14 2.48
CA PHE A 58 6.50 -3.88 2.87
C PHE A 58 6.32 -3.00 1.63
N TYR A 59 5.07 -2.64 1.37
CA TYR A 59 4.68 -1.81 0.24
C TYR A 59 4.58 -0.34 0.65
N PHE A 60 5.02 0.55 -0.21
CA PHE A 60 4.89 1.99 -0.01
C PHE A 60 4.71 2.72 -1.34
N THR A 61 3.98 3.83 -1.32
CA THR A 61 3.63 4.60 -2.53
C THR A 61 4.47 5.87 -2.69
N ARG A 62 5.17 6.29 -1.63
CA ARG A 62 5.92 7.57 -1.56
C ARG A 62 7.37 7.35 -1.13
N SER A 63 7.86 8.20 -0.23
CA SER A 63 9.11 7.98 0.51
C SER A 63 8.76 7.63 1.94
N ILE A 64 9.51 6.72 2.53
CA ILE A 64 9.33 6.28 3.92
C ILE A 64 10.59 6.57 4.73
N GLU A 65 10.40 6.88 6.00
CA GLU A 65 11.48 6.93 6.97
C GLU A 65 11.49 5.62 7.77
N LEU A 66 12.56 4.85 7.65
CA LEU A 66 12.77 3.62 8.40
C LEU A 66 13.68 3.87 9.61
N ARG A 67 13.16 3.53 10.78
CA ARG A 67 13.90 3.54 12.04
C ARG A 67 14.20 2.12 12.48
N LEU A 68 15.49 1.80 12.60
CA LEU A 68 15.95 0.49 13.08
C LEU A 68 16.16 0.59 14.59
N ILE A 69 15.55 -0.32 15.35
CA ILE A 69 15.69 -0.36 16.80
C ILE A 69 16.04 -1.77 17.29
N THR A 70 16.61 -1.87 18.48
CA THR A 70 16.92 -3.14 19.18
C THR A 70 16.30 -3.11 20.57
N ASP A 71 15.98 -4.28 21.13
CA ASP A 71 15.51 -4.38 22.53
C ASP A 71 16.56 -3.91 23.55
N HIS A 72 17.83 -3.89 23.14
CA HIS A 72 18.93 -3.46 23.98
C HIS A 72 19.54 -2.17 23.41
N PRO A 73 19.37 -1.01 24.10
CA PRO A 73 19.83 0.29 23.60
C PRO A 73 21.34 0.42 23.39
N LYS A 74 22.14 -0.52 23.90
CA LYS A 74 23.59 -0.56 23.75
C LYS A 74 24.05 -1.38 22.54
N ASP A 75 23.14 -2.10 21.89
CA ASP A 75 23.46 -2.92 20.74
C ASP A 75 23.65 -2.03 19.50
N GLU A 76 24.67 -2.36 18.71
CA GLU A 76 24.97 -1.64 17.48
C GLU A 76 24.25 -2.33 16.32
N ILE A 77 23.45 -1.56 15.58
CA ILE A 77 22.74 -2.06 14.40
C ILE A 77 23.58 -1.82 13.16
N PHE A 78 23.64 -2.82 12.28
CA PHE A 78 24.27 -2.76 10.98
C PHE A 78 23.24 -3.08 9.90
N TYR A 79 23.29 -2.37 8.77
CA TYR A 79 22.35 -2.55 7.68
C TYR A 79 23.00 -2.51 6.30
N SER A 80 22.34 -3.10 5.32
CA SER A 80 22.68 -2.99 3.90
C SER A 80 21.41 -2.92 3.06
N THR A 81 21.37 -2.02 2.08
CA THR A 81 20.29 -1.92 1.07
C THR A 81 20.70 -2.51 -0.28
N TYR A 82 21.91 -3.06 -0.37
CA TYR A 82 22.42 -3.76 -1.53
C TYR A 82 22.42 -5.28 -1.27
N ASN A 83 22.55 -6.08 -2.32
CA ASN A 83 22.67 -7.53 -2.20
C ASN A 83 24.06 -7.94 -1.69
N ALA A 84 24.44 -7.48 -0.49
CA ALA A 84 25.71 -7.80 0.14
C ALA A 84 25.76 -9.30 0.45
N ALA A 85 26.79 -9.97 -0.08
CA ALA A 85 27.01 -11.40 0.11
C ALA A 85 27.69 -11.73 1.45
N ASP A 86 28.25 -10.73 2.11
CA ASP A 86 28.97 -10.86 3.38
C ASP A 86 28.87 -9.56 4.23
N ASP A 87 29.54 -9.56 5.38
CA ASP A 87 29.54 -8.45 6.35
C ASP A 87 30.20 -7.17 5.82
N SER A 88 30.99 -7.25 4.75
CA SER A 88 31.72 -6.09 4.20
C SER A 88 30.79 -5.04 3.59
N GLY A 89 29.59 -5.46 3.18
CA GLY A 89 28.57 -4.57 2.60
C GLY A 89 27.61 -3.95 3.60
N PHE A 90 27.84 -4.12 4.91
CA PHE A 90 26.99 -3.56 5.97
C PHE A 90 27.60 -2.30 6.59
N ILE A 91 26.74 -1.31 6.84
CA ILE A 91 27.11 -0.01 7.42
C ILE A 91 26.44 0.11 8.78
N ARG A 92 27.15 0.70 9.75
CA ARG A 92 26.59 0.99 11.07
C ARG A 92 25.47 2.02 10.97
N TYR A 93 24.31 1.67 11.51
CA TYR A 93 23.14 2.54 11.61
C TYR A 93 23.39 3.66 12.62
N LYS A 94 23.16 4.91 12.20
CA LYS A 94 23.35 6.11 13.03
C LYS A 94 22.19 7.11 12.96
N GLN A 95 21.35 7.00 11.94
CA GLN A 95 20.25 7.90 11.68
C GLN A 95 19.16 7.18 10.86
N PRO A 96 17.90 7.65 10.87
CA PRO A 96 16.84 7.09 10.06
C PRO A 96 17.20 6.96 8.57
N LEU A 97 16.70 5.90 7.93
CA LEU A 97 16.91 5.65 6.51
C LEU A 97 15.75 6.23 5.73
N LEU A 98 16.03 7.11 4.76
CA LEU A 98 15.05 7.59 3.82
C LEU A 98 15.04 6.66 2.60
N ILE A 99 13.92 5.97 2.36
CA ILE A 99 13.75 5.05 1.23
C ILE A 99 12.68 5.61 0.30
N ASN A 100 13.03 5.79 -0.97
CA ASN A 100 12.17 6.34 -2.02
C ASN A 100 12.12 5.48 -3.29
N GLN A 101 12.66 4.25 -3.21
CA GLN A 101 12.71 3.27 -4.28
C GLN A 101 12.70 1.86 -3.69
N SER A 102 12.24 0.87 -4.47
CA SER A 102 12.27 -0.53 -4.06
C SER A 102 13.68 -0.98 -3.67
N ALA A 103 13.80 -1.72 -2.58
CA ALA A 103 15.08 -2.17 -2.04
C ALA A 103 14.93 -3.43 -1.19
N VAL A 104 16.03 -4.17 -1.01
CA VAL A 104 16.10 -5.24 0.00
C VAL A 104 16.95 -4.73 1.15
N LEU A 105 16.31 -4.49 2.28
CA LEU A 105 16.99 -4.11 3.51
C LEU A 105 17.41 -5.37 4.26
N ARG A 106 18.69 -5.51 4.53
CA ARG A 106 19.26 -6.53 5.41
C ARG A 106 19.80 -5.89 6.66
N THR A 107 19.56 -6.49 7.82
CA THR A 107 20.00 -5.94 9.10
C THR A 107 20.51 -7.02 10.05
N PHE A 108 21.47 -6.68 10.90
CA PHE A 108 21.82 -7.46 12.09
C PHE A 108 22.23 -6.52 13.22
N ALA A 109 22.26 -7.02 14.45
CA ALA A 109 22.75 -6.30 15.61
C ALA A 109 23.97 -7.00 16.22
N VAL A 110 24.85 -6.21 16.85
CA VAL A 110 26.00 -6.69 17.64
C VAL A 110 25.84 -6.16 19.05
N SER A 111 25.75 -7.06 20.02
CA SER A 111 25.64 -6.68 21.42
C SER A 111 26.97 -6.21 22.01
N SER A 112 26.93 -5.58 23.19
CA SER A 112 28.14 -5.19 23.93
C SER A 112 29.07 -6.37 24.30
N SER A 113 28.57 -7.61 24.22
CA SER A 113 29.35 -8.84 24.39
C SER A 113 29.96 -9.37 23.08
N ASN A 114 29.91 -8.58 22.00
CA ASN A 114 30.29 -8.94 20.63
C ASN A 114 29.53 -10.15 20.06
N LYS A 115 28.36 -10.48 20.61
CA LYS A 115 27.46 -11.48 20.01
C LYS A 115 26.66 -10.83 18.89
N LYS A 116 26.72 -11.45 17.71
CA LYS A 116 26.03 -11.02 16.49
C LYS A 116 24.71 -11.79 16.33
N THR A 117 23.63 -11.08 15.98
CA THR A 117 22.34 -11.72 15.62
C THR A 117 22.40 -12.31 14.21
N SER A 118 21.45 -13.18 13.87
CA SER A 118 21.25 -13.57 12.47
C SER A 118 20.84 -12.36 11.62
N ILE A 119 21.19 -12.41 10.33
CA ILE A 119 20.78 -11.39 9.38
C ILE A 119 19.27 -11.54 9.13
N LYS A 120 18.55 -10.43 9.24
CA LYS A 120 17.14 -10.28 8.91
C LYS A 120 16.99 -9.60 7.55
N LYS A 121 15.90 -9.89 6.83
CA LYS A 121 15.62 -9.37 5.49
C LYS A 121 14.21 -8.79 5.42
N LEU A 122 14.11 -7.53 4.99
CA LEU A 122 12.86 -6.83 4.68
C LEU A 122 12.88 -6.44 3.19
N THR A 123 11.88 -6.88 2.44
CA THR A 123 11.72 -6.47 1.03
C THR A 123 10.82 -5.24 0.99
N LEU A 124 11.36 -4.13 0.51
CA LEU A 124 10.65 -2.86 0.35
C LEU A 124 10.23 -2.72 -1.11
N ILE A 125 8.93 -2.62 -1.38
CA ILE A 125 8.39 -2.48 -2.74
C ILE A 125 7.72 -1.12 -2.85
N LYS A 126 8.29 -0.27 -3.71
CA LYS A 126 7.65 0.97 -4.09
C LYS A 126 6.63 0.72 -5.19
N ILE A 127 5.41 1.17 -4.96
CA ILE A 127 4.37 1.22 -5.97
C ILE A 127 4.46 2.57 -6.67
N GLU A 128 4.88 2.54 -7.93
CA GLU A 128 5.05 3.76 -8.71
C GLU A 128 3.71 4.31 -9.20
N ASN A 129 3.66 5.63 -9.43
CA ASN A 129 2.50 6.34 -9.98
C ASN A 129 1.21 6.26 -9.13
N LEU A 130 1.33 5.93 -7.85
CA LEU A 130 0.23 5.86 -6.91
C LEU A 130 0.56 6.74 -5.70
N GLN A 131 -0.42 7.47 -5.17
CA GLN A 131 -0.33 8.09 -3.85
C GLN A 131 -1.03 7.20 -2.82
N ASP A 132 -2.28 6.83 -3.09
CA ASP A 132 -3.08 5.98 -2.20
C ASP A 132 -4.24 5.32 -2.97
N PHE A 133 -4.85 4.30 -2.38
CA PHE A 133 -6.07 3.70 -2.86
C PHE A 133 -6.90 3.04 -1.75
N GLU A 134 -8.20 3.05 -1.99
CA GLU A 134 -9.22 2.47 -1.13
C GLU A 134 -10.15 1.58 -1.94
N ILE A 135 -10.67 0.53 -1.31
CA ILE A 135 -11.58 -0.42 -1.93
C ILE A 135 -12.89 -0.44 -1.15
N PHE A 136 -13.98 -0.22 -1.86
CA PHE A 136 -15.33 -0.22 -1.30
C PHE A 136 -16.15 -1.36 -1.90
N CYS A 137 -16.87 -2.09 -1.05
CA CYS A 137 -17.82 -3.13 -1.39
C CYS A 137 -19.19 -2.66 -0.88
N ASP A 138 -20.15 -2.47 -1.78
CA ASP A 138 -21.51 -2.01 -1.48
C ASP A 138 -21.55 -0.73 -0.62
N LYS A 139 -20.75 0.26 -1.02
CA LYS A 139 -20.59 1.59 -0.39
C LYS A 139 -19.91 1.58 0.99
N LYS A 140 -19.38 0.45 1.44
CA LYS A 140 -18.59 0.33 2.68
C LYS A 140 -17.16 -0.09 2.34
N LEU A 141 -16.20 0.22 3.20
CA LEU A 141 -14.84 -0.32 3.02
C LEU A 141 -14.90 -1.85 3.02
N CYS A 142 -14.26 -2.48 2.02
CA CYS A 142 -14.16 -3.93 1.97
C CYS A 142 -13.38 -4.42 3.20
N LEU A 143 -13.96 -5.35 3.96
CA LEU A 143 -13.30 -5.99 5.09
C LEU A 143 -12.30 -7.04 4.58
N ASN A 144 -11.27 -7.35 5.37
CA ASN A 144 -10.32 -8.44 5.11
C ASN A 144 -9.56 -8.37 3.77
N ILE A 145 -9.24 -7.17 3.28
CA ILE A 145 -8.39 -6.96 2.09
C ILE A 145 -6.89 -7.18 2.39
N SER A 146 -6.55 -8.30 3.04
CA SER A 146 -5.16 -8.74 3.14
C SER A 146 -4.57 -8.79 1.73
N ARG A 147 -3.34 -8.30 1.56
CA ARG A 147 -2.67 -8.21 0.26
C ARG A 147 -3.28 -7.21 -0.73
N LYS A 148 -4.07 -6.20 -0.32
CA LYS A 148 -4.59 -5.16 -1.25
C LYS A 148 -3.55 -4.57 -2.22
N PHE A 149 -2.28 -4.54 -1.81
CA PHE A 149 -1.18 -4.03 -2.60
C PHE A 149 -0.76 -4.95 -3.77
N CYS A 150 -1.24 -6.19 -3.85
CA CYS A 150 -1.04 -7.05 -5.02
C CYS A 150 -1.57 -6.39 -6.28
N LEU A 151 -2.65 -5.58 -6.15
CA LEU A 151 -3.25 -4.84 -7.26
C LEU A 151 -2.28 -3.91 -8.00
N PHE A 152 -1.13 -3.57 -7.43
CA PHE A 152 -0.20 -2.61 -8.00
C PHE A 152 1.27 -2.97 -7.77
N ASP A 153 1.57 -4.21 -7.39
CA ASP A 153 2.95 -4.60 -7.10
C ASP A 153 3.74 -5.07 -8.32
N GLY A 154 3.06 -5.19 -9.47
CA GLY A 154 3.66 -5.60 -10.73
C GLY A 154 3.98 -7.09 -10.79
N VAL A 155 3.50 -7.89 -9.83
CA VAL A 155 3.63 -9.34 -9.82
C VAL A 155 2.30 -9.93 -10.22
N VAL A 156 2.34 -10.84 -11.19
CA VAL A 156 1.14 -11.49 -11.71
C VAL A 156 1.19 -12.97 -11.38
N ASP A 157 0.14 -13.49 -10.76
CA ASP A 157 -0.09 -14.92 -10.60
C ASP A 157 -0.81 -15.50 -11.83
N ALA A 158 -0.23 -16.52 -12.43
CA ALA A 158 -0.82 -17.27 -13.54
C ALA A 158 -1.36 -18.65 -13.11
N SER A 159 -1.27 -19.00 -11.83
CA SER A 159 -1.58 -20.35 -11.32
C SER A 159 -3.09 -20.65 -11.24
N GLY A 160 -3.94 -19.61 -11.20
CA GLY A 160 -5.37 -19.76 -10.94
C GLY A 160 -5.69 -20.18 -9.50
N ASN A 161 -4.72 -20.13 -8.58
CA ASN A 161 -4.98 -20.36 -7.16
C ASN A 161 -5.65 -19.12 -6.54
N GLU A 162 -6.94 -19.21 -6.25
CA GLU A 162 -7.76 -18.10 -5.73
C GLU A 162 -7.16 -17.39 -4.51
N ASN A 163 -6.36 -18.09 -3.70
CA ASN A 163 -5.70 -17.52 -2.51
C ASN A 163 -4.65 -16.45 -2.83
N ASN A 164 -4.25 -16.34 -4.10
CA ASN A 164 -3.27 -15.35 -4.55
C ASN A 164 -3.88 -14.06 -5.07
N TYR A 165 -5.18 -14.05 -5.31
CA TYR A 165 -5.92 -12.91 -5.83
C TYR A 165 -6.61 -12.17 -4.69
N LEU A 166 -6.89 -10.90 -4.92
CA LEU A 166 -7.81 -10.15 -4.08
C LEU A 166 -9.24 -10.60 -4.37
N ASN A 167 -9.87 -11.23 -3.39
CA ASN A 167 -11.23 -11.73 -3.48
C ASN A 167 -12.23 -10.62 -3.07
N LEU A 168 -13.00 -10.14 -4.03
CA LEU A 168 -13.96 -9.04 -3.83
C LEU A 168 -15.40 -9.53 -4.09
N ILE A 169 -16.26 -9.34 -3.08
CA ILE A 169 -17.66 -9.75 -3.10
C ILE A 169 -18.54 -8.51 -2.85
N GLY A 170 -19.56 -8.34 -3.68
CA GLY A 170 -20.56 -7.29 -3.56
C GLY A 170 -21.39 -7.15 -4.84
N GLU A 171 -22.40 -6.31 -4.83
CA GLU A 171 -23.12 -5.90 -6.05
C GLU A 171 -22.42 -4.72 -6.73
N LYS A 172 -21.74 -3.89 -5.94
CA LYS A 172 -20.92 -2.78 -6.41
C LYS A 172 -19.56 -2.77 -5.71
N ILE A 173 -18.50 -2.94 -6.47
CA ILE A 173 -17.12 -2.80 -5.98
C ILE A 173 -16.52 -1.52 -6.59
N GLU A 174 -15.93 -0.67 -5.76
CA GLU A 174 -15.28 0.57 -6.20
C GLU A 174 -13.83 0.59 -5.71
N LEU A 175 -12.88 0.57 -6.64
CA LEU A 175 -11.47 0.85 -6.37
C LEU A 175 -11.22 2.33 -6.64
N LYS A 176 -11.06 3.11 -5.57
CA LYS A 176 -10.70 4.54 -5.63
C LYS A 176 -9.19 4.66 -5.63
N VAL A 177 -8.65 5.27 -6.67
CA VAL A 177 -7.21 5.45 -6.89
C VAL A 177 -6.90 6.94 -6.85
N ASN A 178 -5.88 7.33 -6.09
CA ASN A 178 -5.31 8.67 -6.10
C ASN A 178 -3.88 8.56 -6.64
N PHE A 179 -3.62 9.12 -7.81
CA PHE A 179 -2.28 9.15 -8.43
C PHE A 179 -1.35 10.19 -7.76
N GLY A 180 -1.93 11.10 -6.96
CA GLY A 180 -1.26 12.18 -6.26
C GLY A 180 -0.83 13.37 -7.12
N VAL A 181 -0.73 13.17 -8.43
CA VAL A 181 -0.48 14.21 -9.42
C VAL A 181 -1.50 14.08 -10.55
N ILE A 182 -1.80 15.19 -11.22
CA ILE A 182 -2.67 15.21 -12.40
C ILE A 182 -1.91 14.58 -13.57
N ARG A 183 -2.54 13.64 -14.30
CA ARG A 183 -1.97 12.93 -15.44
C ARG A 183 -2.99 12.65 -16.53
N ASP A 184 -2.50 12.51 -17.75
CA ASP A 184 -3.29 12.04 -18.87
C ASP A 184 -3.32 10.50 -18.89
N VAL A 185 -4.52 9.93 -18.80
CA VAL A 185 -4.74 8.47 -18.86
C VAL A 185 -5.13 8.03 -20.27
N ASN A 186 -4.65 6.85 -20.69
CA ASN A 186 -4.87 6.30 -22.04
C ASN A 186 -5.61 4.96 -22.00
N SER A 187 -5.12 4.00 -21.21
CA SER A 187 -5.79 2.71 -21.02
C SER A 187 -5.63 2.20 -19.59
N LEU A 188 -6.51 1.27 -19.22
CA LEU A 188 -6.44 0.50 -17.99
C LEU A 188 -6.36 -0.97 -18.34
N LYS A 189 -5.43 -1.70 -17.73
CA LYS A 189 -5.34 -3.16 -17.81
C LYS A 189 -5.62 -3.77 -16.45
N ILE A 190 -6.51 -4.75 -16.43
CA ILE A 190 -6.88 -5.49 -15.22
C ILE A 190 -6.54 -6.95 -15.45
N HIS A 191 -5.70 -7.51 -14.58
CA HIS A 191 -5.48 -8.94 -14.52
C HIS A 191 -6.48 -9.56 -13.54
N TYR A 192 -7.32 -10.44 -14.06
CA TYR A 192 -8.40 -11.03 -13.28
C TYR A 192 -8.63 -12.50 -13.64
N PHE A 193 -9.33 -13.16 -12.73
CA PHE A 193 -9.76 -14.54 -12.85
C PHE A 193 -11.19 -14.63 -12.32
N THR A 194 -12.05 -15.42 -12.96
CA THR A 194 -13.46 -15.56 -12.56
C THR A 194 -13.79 -16.93 -11.97
N GLY A 195 -12.78 -17.75 -11.64
CA GLY A 195 -13.02 -19.09 -11.12
C GLY A 195 -13.68 -20.02 -12.16
N GLU A 196 -14.33 -21.07 -11.68
CA GLU A 196 -15.00 -22.09 -12.51
C GLU A 196 -16.46 -21.76 -12.87
N SER A 197 -17.01 -20.66 -12.34
CA SER A 197 -18.43 -20.33 -12.50
C SER A 197 -18.67 -19.51 -13.77
N THR A 198 -19.54 -19.96 -14.67
CA THR A 198 -19.82 -19.31 -15.96
C THR A 198 -20.72 -18.08 -15.85
N ASP A 199 -21.16 -17.70 -14.65
CA ASP A 199 -22.18 -16.66 -14.47
C ASP A 199 -21.63 -15.21 -14.62
N TYR A 200 -20.34 -15.00 -14.86
CA TYR A 200 -19.67 -13.68 -14.81
C TYR A 200 -19.96 -12.69 -15.95
N ASP A 201 -20.59 -13.14 -17.03
CA ASP A 201 -21.01 -12.29 -18.17
C ASP A 201 -22.04 -11.20 -17.77
N CYS A 202 -22.37 -11.11 -16.48
CA CYS A 202 -23.20 -10.09 -15.87
C CYS A 202 -22.43 -8.84 -15.41
N THR A 203 -21.09 -8.84 -15.41
CA THR A 203 -20.30 -7.80 -14.74
C THR A 203 -20.02 -6.65 -15.70
N ARG A 204 -20.36 -5.44 -15.28
CA ARG A 204 -20.10 -4.18 -15.99
C ARG A 204 -18.97 -3.43 -15.30
N ILE A 205 -17.95 -3.02 -16.06
CA ILE A 205 -16.86 -2.19 -15.54
C ILE A 205 -17.04 -0.76 -16.07
N VAL A 206 -17.19 0.20 -15.16
CA VAL A 206 -17.19 1.64 -15.47
C VAL A 206 -15.92 2.24 -14.89
N ILE A 207 -15.20 2.99 -15.71
CA ILE A 207 -14.03 3.76 -15.29
C ILE A 207 -14.42 5.22 -15.24
N GLU A 208 -14.19 5.85 -14.09
CA GLU A 208 -14.46 7.26 -13.86
C GLU A 208 -13.17 8.01 -13.53
N GLY A 209 -13.07 9.26 -13.99
CA GLY A 209 -11.96 10.16 -13.76
C GLY A 209 -12.39 11.39 -12.97
N SER A 210 -11.45 11.99 -12.22
CA SER A 210 -11.66 13.25 -11.51
C SER A 210 -10.34 13.98 -11.26
N GLU A 211 -10.35 15.31 -11.33
CA GLU A 211 -9.22 16.15 -10.92
C GLU A 211 -9.25 16.48 -9.41
N ASP A 212 -10.44 16.56 -8.81
CA ASP A 212 -10.68 17.07 -7.45
C ASP A 212 -11.02 15.97 -6.42
N GLY A 213 -11.31 14.76 -6.87
CA GLY A 213 -11.69 13.63 -6.02
C GLY A 213 -13.15 13.69 -5.52
N ILE A 214 -13.96 14.61 -6.05
CA ILE A 214 -15.37 14.82 -5.69
C ILE A 214 -16.25 14.63 -6.92
N ASN A 215 -15.96 15.38 -7.99
CA ASN A 215 -16.72 15.37 -9.22
C ASN A 215 -16.09 14.38 -10.18
N PHE A 216 -16.75 13.24 -10.36
CA PHE A 216 -16.28 12.19 -11.27
C PHE A 216 -17.13 12.14 -12.53
N PHE A 217 -16.48 11.84 -13.64
CA PHE A 217 -17.10 11.66 -14.95
C PHE A 217 -16.59 10.35 -15.57
N THR A 218 -17.44 9.70 -16.35
CA THR A 218 -17.08 8.44 -17.02
C THR A 218 -16.02 8.69 -18.09
N ILE A 219 -14.94 7.92 -18.05
CA ILE A 219 -13.84 7.95 -19.02
C ILE A 219 -13.62 6.61 -19.71
N GLY A 220 -14.24 5.53 -19.22
CA GLY A 220 -14.15 4.21 -19.84
C GLY A 220 -15.31 3.33 -19.47
N LEU A 221 -15.63 2.38 -20.35
CA LEU A 221 -16.69 1.41 -20.16
C LEU A 221 -16.27 0.08 -20.78
N ASN A 222 -16.52 -1.02 -20.07
CA ASN A 222 -16.45 -2.34 -20.66
C ASN A 222 -17.62 -3.21 -20.20
N GLU A 223 -18.33 -3.78 -21.17
CA GLU A 223 -19.49 -4.63 -20.92
C GLU A 223 -19.71 -5.70 -21.99
N PRO A 224 -20.05 -6.94 -21.58
CA PRO A 224 -19.82 -7.51 -20.25
C PRO A 224 -18.33 -7.81 -20.02
N LEU A 225 -17.94 -8.03 -18.76
CA LEU A 225 -16.66 -8.67 -18.43
C LEU A 225 -16.78 -10.16 -18.80
N PRO A 226 -16.00 -10.65 -19.78
CA PRO A 226 -16.14 -12.03 -20.21
C PRO A 226 -15.70 -12.98 -19.11
N TYR A 227 -16.45 -14.08 -18.95
CA TYR A 227 -16.01 -15.24 -18.18
C TYR A 227 -14.65 -15.77 -18.67
N SER A 228 -13.77 -16.13 -17.74
CA SER A 228 -12.52 -16.83 -18.03
C SER A 228 -12.16 -17.80 -16.92
N SER A 229 -12.10 -19.09 -17.27
CA SER A 229 -11.64 -20.19 -16.39
C SER A 229 -10.12 -20.21 -16.20
N VAL A 230 -9.40 -19.25 -16.78
CA VAL A 230 -7.97 -19.03 -16.59
C VAL A 230 -7.71 -17.54 -16.32
N PRO A 231 -6.62 -17.18 -15.63
CA PRO A 231 -6.28 -15.78 -15.43
C PRO A 231 -6.00 -15.08 -16.77
N ILE A 232 -6.58 -13.89 -16.97
CA ILE A 232 -6.44 -13.12 -18.20
C ILE A 232 -6.26 -11.62 -17.95
N TRP A 233 -5.66 -10.96 -18.93
CA TRP A 233 -5.60 -9.51 -19.00
C TRP A 233 -6.78 -8.95 -19.79
N LYS A 234 -7.49 -7.99 -19.19
CA LYS A 234 -8.46 -7.16 -19.87
C LYS A 234 -7.96 -5.74 -20.00
N GLU A 235 -7.79 -5.29 -21.23
CA GLU A 235 -7.54 -3.89 -21.54
C GLU A 235 -8.86 -3.16 -21.80
N ILE A 236 -8.97 -1.95 -21.23
CA ILE A 236 -10.06 -1.00 -21.41
C ILE A 236 -9.44 0.28 -21.94
N ILE A 237 -9.75 0.62 -23.18
CA ILE A 237 -9.31 1.89 -23.79
C ILE A 237 -10.16 3.02 -23.20
N LEU A 238 -9.48 4.06 -22.71
CA LEU A 238 -10.13 5.19 -22.08
C LEU A 238 -10.28 6.33 -23.08
N GLN A 239 -11.33 7.13 -22.89
CA GLN A 239 -11.41 8.44 -23.47
C GLN A 239 -10.29 9.30 -22.89
N ASN A 240 -9.66 10.12 -23.73
CA ASN A 240 -8.61 11.03 -23.28
C ASN A 240 -9.14 11.88 -22.12
N ALA A 241 -8.52 11.73 -20.95
CA ALA A 241 -8.88 12.45 -19.76
C ALA A 241 -7.63 12.79 -18.95
N THR A 242 -7.65 13.99 -18.38
CA THR A 242 -6.63 14.50 -17.47
C THR A 242 -7.18 14.41 -16.06
N VAL A 243 -6.58 13.57 -15.21
CA VAL A 243 -7.15 13.18 -13.91
C VAL A 243 -6.08 13.05 -12.83
N ARG A 244 -6.45 13.32 -11.58
CA ARG A 244 -5.64 12.99 -10.39
C ARG A 244 -6.18 11.76 -9.66
N TYR A 245 -7.49 11.56 -9.75
CA TYR A 245 -8.22 10.47 -9.13
C TYR A 245 -8.91 9.64 -10.21
N ALA A 246 -8.93 8.34 -10.00
CA ALA A 246 -9.70 7.42 -10.83
C ALA A 246 -10.56 6.50 -9.96
N ARG A 247 -11.66 6.04 -10.52
CA ARG A 247 -12.54 5.04 -9.93
C ARG A 247 -12.77 3.91 -10.91
N ILE A 248 -12.49 2.69 -10.47
CA ILE A 248 -12.83 1.48 -11.20
C ILE A 248 -14.05 0.89 -10.49
N CYS A 249 -15.20 0.95 -11.14
CA CYS A 249 -16.48 0.51 -10.60
C CYS A 249 -16.89 -0.80 -11.29
N PHE A 250 -16.92 -1.89 -10.54
CA PHE A 250 -17.49 -3.16 -10.97
C PHE A 250 -18.93 -3.22 -10.48
N TYR A 251 -19.87 -3.35 -11.42
CA TYR A 251 -21.28 -3.56 -11.15
C TYR A 251 -21.62 -5.00 -11.52
N ILE A 252 -22.01 -5.80 -10.53
CA ILE A 252 -22.20 -7.25 -10.67
C ILE A 252 -23.70 -7.53 -10.59
N PHE A 253 -24.29 -7.98 -11.71
CA PHE A 253 -25.72 -8.26 -11.81
C PHE A 253 -26.04 -9.77 -11.85
N CYS A 254 -25.11 -10.63 -11.41
CA CYS A 254 -25.25 -12.07 -11.57
C CYS A 254 -26.27 -12.61 -10.56
N LYS A 255 -26.82 -13.79 -10.85
CA LYS A 255 -27.53 -14.55 -9.82
C LYS A 255 -26.48 -15.12 -8.86
N ASN A 256 -26.77 -15.11 -7.56
CA ASN A 256 -25.89 -15.64 -6.50
C ASN A 256 -24.51 -14.95 -6.38
N ASN A 257 -24.44 -13.61 -6.48
CA ASN A 257 -23.20 -12.83 -6.33
C ASN A 257 -22.37 -13.16 -5.08
N GLU A 258 -23.02 -13.55 -3.97
CA GLU A 258 -22.34 -13.98 -2.74
C GLU A 258 -21.40 -15.20 -2.95
N LYS A 259 -21.56 -15.95 -4.05
CA LYS A 259 -20.77 -17.13 -4.38
C LYS A 259 -19.79 -16.93 -5.55
N ASN A 260 -19.82 -15.76 -6.21
CA ASN A 260 -19.05 -15.48 -7.42
C ASN A 260 -18.17 -14.23 -7.21
N PRO A 261 -17.04 -14.37 -6.47
CA PRO A 261 -16.15 -13.25 -6.21
C PRO A 261 -15.39 -12.80 -7.47
N ILE A 262 -15.20 -11.49 -7.64
CA ILE A 262 -14.21 -11.03 -8.61
C ILE A 262 -12.83 -11.22 -7.99
N LEU A 263 -11.98 -12.02 -8.63
CA LEU A 263 -10.60 -12.24 -8.23
C LEU A 263 -9.70 -11.34 -9.08
N ILE A 264 -9.12 -10.31 -8.46
CA ILE A 264 -8.24 -9.35 -9.13
C ILE A 264 -6.84 -9.50 -8.57
N ASP A 265 -5.86 -9.55 -9.45
CA ASP A 265 -4.46 -9.68 -9.07
C ASP A 265 -3.74 -8.35 -9.23
N GLU A 266 -3.81 -7.76 -10.42
CA GLU A 266 -2.99 -6.61 -10.82
C GLU A 266 -3.82 -5.62 -11.66
N VAL A 267 -3.52 -4.32 -11.49
CA VAL A 267 -4.16 -3.20 -12.17
C VAL A 267 -3.07 -2.25 -12.67
N VAL A 268 -2.98 -2.12 -13.99
CA VAL A 268 -1.95 -1.29 -14.64
C VAL A 268 -2.60 -0.14 -15.40
N TRP A 269 -2.20 1.07 -15.06
CA TRP A 269 -2.58 2.29 -15.77
C TRP A 269 -1.53 2.65 -16.82
N ASP A 270 -1.98 2.89 -18.05
CA ASP A 270 -1.15 3.47 -19.11
C ASP A 270 -1.39 4.99 -19.16
N PHE A 271 -0.31 5.75 -18.97
CA PHE A 271 -0.31 7.21 -18.98
C PHE A 271 0.35 7.71 -20.25
N LYS A 272 -0.13 8.84 -20.79
CA LYS A 272 0.60 9.49 -21.88
C LYS A 272 1.92 10.06 -21.38
N LYS A 273 2.96 9.88 -22.22
CA LYS A 273 4.29 10.46 -22.00
C LYS A 273 4.30 11.96 -22.24
#